data_AF-A0A355Q867-F1
#
_entry.id   AF-A0A355Q867-F1
#
_cell.length_a   1.000
_cell.length_b   1.000
_cell.length_c   1.000
_cell.angle_alpha   90.00
_cell.angle_beta   90.00
_cell.angle_gamma   90.00
#
_symmetry.space_group_name_H-M   'P 1'
#
loop_
_entity.id
_entity.type
_entity.pdbx_description
1 polymer ?
#
loop_
_entity_poly.entity_id
_entity_poly.type
_entity_poly.pdbx_seq_one_letter_code
_entity_poly.pdbx_strand_id
1 'polypeptide(L)'
;MIPRLSQVEPAQGRYLAFLETLGQQGFQGEIRSDYGTRLVQSTDNSIYQILPQAAVFPIHKSDLKILLKLATHEKYRDIRFAPRGGGTGTNGQSLTDGIIIDCSRHMNDIRELNLEQGWVKVGPGVVLDQLN
;
A
#
# COMPACT_ATOMS: atom_id res chain seq x y z
N MET A 1 3.36 33.06 -17.10
CA MET A 1 3.21 31.69 -17.60
C MET A 1 3.75 30.78 -16.50
N ILE A 2 2.89 30.05 -15.79
CA ILE A 2 3.33 29.17 -14.69
C ILE A 2 4.02 27.95 -15.33
N PRO A 3 5.25 27.60 -14.92
CA PRO A 3 5.93 26.42 -15.45
C PRO A 3 5.09 25.18 -15.20
N ARG A 4 4.70 24.46 -16.27
CA ARG A 4 4.17 23.11 -16.12
C ARG A 4 5.35 22.17 -15.85
N LEU A 5 5.39 21.61 -14.66
CA LEU A 5 6.22 20.45 -14.34
C LEU A 5 5.65 19.24 -15.09
N SER A 6 5.95 19.11 -16.37
CA SER A 6 5.58 17.94 -17.17
C SER A 6 6.84 17.21 -17.60
N GLN A 7 7.47 16.55 -16.65
CA GLN A 7 8.30 15.38 -16.94
C GLN A 7 7.92 14.32 -15.92
N VAL A 8 7.01 13.43 -16.32
CA VAL A 8 6.89 12.13 -15.67
C VAL A 8 8.22 11.45 -15.92
N GLU A 9 9.04 11.33 -14.88
CA GLU A 9 10.30 10.59 -14.94
C GLU A 9 10.02 9.18 -15.49
N PRO A 10 10.89 8.58 -16.33
CA PRO A 10 10.66 7.25 -16.89
C PRO A 10 10.32 6.18 -15.84
N ALA A 11 10.89 6.32 -14.63
CA ALA A 11 10.55 5.50 -13.48
C ALA A 11 9.06 5.64 -13.10
N GLN A 12 8.56 6.88 -12.95
CA GLN A 12 7.16 7.17 -12.64
C GLN A 12 6.20 6.62 -13.70
N GLY A 13 6.59 6.65 -14.98
CA GLY A 13 5.81 6.07 -16.08
C GLY A 13 5.56 4.56 -15.93
N ARG A 14 6.55 3.80 -15.44
CA ARG A 14 6.40 2.36 -15.18
C ARG A 14 5.44 2.06 -14.04
N TYR A 15 5.49 2.84 -12.96
CA TYR A 15 4.56 2.71 -11.85
C TYR A 15 3.13 3.01 -12.29
N LEU A 16 2.90 4.06 -13.09
CA LEU A 16 1.56 4.34 -13.64
C LEU A 16 1.05 3.19 -14.50
N ALA A 17 1.88 2.63 -15.38
CA ALA A 17 1.50 1.48 -16.21
C ALA A 17 1.19 0.21 -15.38
N PHE A 18 1.93 -0.02 -14.28
CA PHE A 18 1.64 -1.10 -13.34
C PHE A 18 0.25 -0.91 -12.70
N LEU A 19 -0.05 0.29 -12.20
CA LEU A 19 -1.30 0.61 -11.53
C LEU A 19 -2.51 0.51 -12.48
N GLU A 20 -2.34 0.95 -13.73
CA GLU A 20 -3.37 0.78 -14.77
C GLU A 20 -3.64 -0.71 -15.05
N THR A 21 -2.58 -1.49 -15.24
CA THR A 21 -2.72 -2.94 -15.46
C THR A 21 -3.35 -3.63 -14.23
N LEU A 22 -3.00 -3.19 -13.02
CA LEU A 22 -3.56 -3.71 -11.78
C LEU A 22 -5.08 -3.51 -11.73
N GLY A 23 -5.56 -2.31 -12.07
CA GLY A 23 -7.00 -2.01 -12.15
C GLY A 23 -7.71 -2.87 -13.20
N GLN A 24 -7.06 -3.16 -14.33
CA GLN A 24 -7.61 -4.03 -15.38
C GLN A 24 -7.64 -5.52 -15.00
N GLN A 25 -6.84 -5.96 -14.02
CA GLN A 25 -6.75 -7.36 -13.56
C GLN A 25 -7.75 -7.71 -12.45
N GLY A 26 -8.72 -6.83 -12.16
CA GLY A 26 -9.78 -7.09 -11.19
C GLY A 26 -9.40 -6.82 -9.74
N PHE A 27 -8.39 -5.95 -9.49
CA PHE A 27 -8.14 -5.41 -8.16
C PHE A 27 -9.36 -4.61 -7.69
N GLN A 28 -9.98 -5.03 -6.59
CA GLN A 28 -11.23 -4.42 -6.09
C GLN A 28 -10.98 -3.23 -5.15
N GLY A 29 -9.79 -3.18 -4.54
CA GLY A 29 -9.39 -2.09 -3.67
C GLY A 29 -9.17 -0.76 -4.39
N GLU A 30 -8.86 0.27 -3.61
CA GLU A 30 -8.60 1.60 -4.16
C GLU A 30 -7.15 1.70 -4.66
N ILE A 31 -6.96 2.41 -5.78
CA ILE A 31 -5.65 2.73 -6.35
C ILE A 31 -5.52 4.26 -6.40
N ARG A 32 -4.51 4.82 -5.72
CA ARG A 32 -4.34 6.28 -5.57
C ARG A 32 -2.92 6.74 -5.90
N SER A 33 -2.79 7.53 -6.95
CA SER A 33 -1.53 8.17 -7.37
C SER A 33 -1.56 9.70 -7.27
N ASP A 34 -2.65 10.28 -6.74
CA ASP A 34 -2.77 11.72 -6.55
C ASP A 34 -1.79 12.24 -5.49
N TYR A 35 -1.35 13.49 -5.66
CA TYR A 35 -0.32 14.09 -4.80
C TYR A 35 -0.74 14.15 -3.33
N GLY A 36 -2.01 14.43 -3.03
CA GLY A 36 -2.52 14.49 -1.67
C GLY A 36 -2.39 13.16 -0.93
N THR A 37 -2.83 12.08 -1.56
CA THR A 37 -2.70 10.73 -0.98
C THR A 37 -1.24 10.33 -0.81
N ARG A 38 -0.40 10.61 -1.81
CA ARG A 38 1.04 10.32 -1.73
C ARG A 38 1.71 11.09 -0.60
N LEU A 39 1.35 12.36 -0.40
CA LEU A 39 1.89 13.19 0.66
C LEU A 39 1.48 12.66 2.05
N VAL A 40 0.20 12.31 2.24
CA VAL A 40 -0.29 11.70 3.50
C VAL A 40 0.44 10.38 3.79
N GLN A 41 0.73 9.59 2.76
CA GLN A 41 1.42 8.31 2.89
C GLN A 41 2.96 8.43 2.88
N SER A 42 3.51 9.64 2.82
CA SER A 42 4.97 9.87 2.73
C SER A 42 5.70 9.85 4.07
N THR A 43 4.96 9.80 5.17
CA THR A 43 5.49 9.75 6.53
C THR A 43 5.00 8.51 7.26
N ASP A 44 5.68 8.21 8.35
CA ASP A 44 5.24 7.30 9.41
C ASP A 44 5.50 7.99 10.76
N ASN A 45 5.57 7.25 11.88
CA ASN A 45 5.83 7.85 13.19
C ASN A 45 7.31 8.20 13.42
N SER A 46 8.08 8.39 12.34
CA SER A 46 9.46 8.86 12.37
C SER A 46 9.57 10.31 11.91
N ILE A 47 10.80 10.84 11.96
CA ILE A 47 11.13 12.16 11.39
C ILE A 47 11.35 12.12 9.86
N TYR A 48 11.34 10.93 9.26
CA TYR A 48 11.67 10.75 7.85
C TYR A 48 10.46 10.93 6.95
N GLN A 49 10.71 11.42 5.75
CA GLN A 49 9.69 11.58 4.71
C GLN A 49 10.23 11.06 3.37
N ILE A 50 9.51 10.12 2.76
CA ILE A 50 9.79 9.61 1.42
C ILE A 50 8.49 9.60 0.64
N LEU A 51 8.43 10.32 -0.48
CA LEU A 51 7.22 10.42 -1.29
C LEU A 51 7.05 9.17 -2.16
N PRO A 52 6.03 8.32 -1.94
CA PRO A 52 5.80 7.14 -2.76
C PRO A 52 5.30 7.55 -4.16
N GLN A 53 5.36 6.62 -5.12
CA GLN A 53 4.68 6.79 -6.42
C GLN A 53 3.16 6.70 -6.29
N ALA A 54 2.67 5.83 -5.41
CA ALA A 54 1.24 5.61 -5.19
C ALA A 54 0.98 4.86 -3.87
N ALA A 55 -0.29 4.83 -3.47
CA ALA A 55 -0.80 3.95 -2.43
C ALA A 55 -1.97 3.13 -2.98
N VAL A 56 -2.03 1.86 -2.58
CA VAL A 56 -3.17 0.98 -2.85
C VAL A 56 -3.77 0.48 -1.55
N PHE A 57 -5.08 0.32 -1.53
CA PHE A 57 -5.86 -0.04 -0.35
C PHE A 57 -6.67 -1.31 -0.67
N PRO A 58 -6.06 -2.51 -0.57
CA PRO A 58 -6.72 -3.78 -0.86
C PRO A 58 -7.88 -4.03 0.11
N ILE A 59 -8.94 -4.68 -0.37
CA ILE A 59 -10.12 -5.05 0.43
C ILE A 59 -10.03 -6.53 0.83
N HIS A 60 -9.54 -7.38 -0.07
CA HIS A 60 -9.51 -8.82 0.15
C HIS A 60 -8.15 -9.46 -0.11
N LYS A 61 -7.96 -10.69 0.38
CA LYS A 61 -6.75 -11.49 0.08
C LYS A 61 -6.53 -11.68 -1.43
N SER A 62 -7.60 -11.67 -2.23
CA SER A 62 -7.54 -11.73 -3.70
C SER A 62 -6.80 -10.53 -4.28
N ASP A 63 -7.01 -9.32 -3.76
CA ASP A 63 -6.34 -8.10 -4.23
C ASP A 63 -4.83 -8.20 -4.06
N LEU A 64 -4.37 -8.66 -2.89
CA LEU A 64 -2.95 -8.92 -2.64
C LEU A 64 -2.37 -9.97 -3.60
N LYS A 65 -3.13 -11.04 -3.88
CA LYS A 65 -2.70 -12.07 -4.84
C LYS A 65 -2.58 -11.50 -6.26
N ILE A 66 -3.55 -10.70 -6.70
CA ILE A 66 -3.54 -10.08 -8.04
C ILE A 66 -2.33 -9.15 -8.16
N LEU A 67 -2.13 -8.27 -7.16
CA LEU A 67 -1.01 -7.33 -7.12
C LEU A 67 0.34 -8.04 -7.16
N LEU A 68 0.56 -9.02 -6.27
CA LEU A 68 1.84 -9.71 -6.18
C LEU A 68 2.07 -10.61 -7.39
N LYS A 69 1.02 -11.22 -7.96
CA LYS A 69 1.14 -11.97 -9.22
C LYS A 69 1.55 -11.06 -10.35
N LEU A 70 0.94 -9.88 -10.50
CA LEU A 70 1.33 -8.89 -11.51
C LEU A 70 2.79 -8.47 -11.36
N ALA A 71 3.27 -8.27 -10.12
CA ALA A 71 4.65 -7.90 -9.83
C ALA A 71 5.68 -8.96 -10.26
N THR A 72 5.28 -10.24 -10.42
CA THR A 72 6.17 -11.29 -10.91
C THR A 72 6.46 -11.20 -12.42
N HIS A 73 5.68 -10.43 -13.16
CA HIS A 73 5.88 -10.27 -14.60
C HIS A 73 7.19 -9.53 -14.88
N GLU A 74 7.97 -9.97 -15.88
CA GLU A 74 9.31 -9.42 -16.19
C GLU A 74 9.31 -7.89 -16.34
N LYS A 75 8.30 -7.37 -17.04
CA LYS A 75 8.03 -5.93 -17.22
C LYS A 75 7.95 -5.12 -15.91
N TYR A 76 7.57 -5.75 -14.80
CA TYR A 76 7.28 -5.09 -13.52
C TYR A 76 8.24 -5.50 -12.39
N ARG A 77 9.35 -6.17 -12.69
CA ARG A 77 10.32 -6.64 -11.69
C ARG A 77 10.94 -5.53 -10.82
N ASP A 78 11.00 -4.31 -11.35
CA ASP A 78 11.58 -3.16 -10.65
C ASP A 78 10.57 -2.42 -9.77
N ILE A 79 9.29 -2.81 -9.78
CA ILE A 79 8.26 -2.19 -8.95
C ILE A 79 8.49 -2.60 -7.49
N ARG A 80 8.69 -1.59 -6.63
CA ARG A 80 8.90 -1.78 -5.19
C ARG A 80 7.61 -1.55 -4.42
N PHE A 81 7.43 -2.32 -3.37
CA PHE A 81 6.26 -2.23 -2.49
C PHE A 81 6.69 -2.13 -1.03
N ALA A 82 5.94 -1.38 -0.23
CA ALA A 82 6.03 -1.40 1.23
C ALA A 82 4.64 -1.66 1.82
N PRO A 83 4.40 -2.83 2.44
CA PRO A 83 3.15 -3.09 3.14
C PRO A 83 3.06 -2.25 4.41
N ARG A 84 1.86 -1.76 4.71
CA ARG A 84 1.57 -0.85 5.82
C ARG A 84 0.32 -1.31 6.57
N GLY A 85 0.48 -1.50 7.89
CA GLY A 85 -0.61 -1.60 8.87
C GLY A 85 -0.83 -0.24 9.53
N GLY A 86 -0.70 -0.15 10.85
CA GLY A 86 -0.92 1.10 11.59
C GLY A 86 0.05 2.27 11.32
N GLY A 87 1.15 2.05 10.58
CA GLY A 87 2.08 3.14 10.22
C GLY A 87 2.82 3.78 11.40
N THR A 88 2.85 3.12 12.57
CA THR A 88 3.40 3.66 13.82
C THR A 88 4.88 3.36 14.05
N GLY A 89 5.56 2.73 13.09
CA GLY A 89 6.99 2.49 13.16
C GLY A 89 7.80 3.79 13.15
N THR A 90 8.86 3.84 13.95
CA THR A 90 9.68 5.05 14.15
C THR A 90 10.99 5.04 13.36
N ASN A 91 11.25 3.96 12.60
CA ASN A 91 12.54 3.71 11.95
C ASN A 91 12.44 3.74 10.42
N GLY A 92 11.37 4.32 9.86
CA GLY A 92 11.19 4.46 8.41
C GLY A 92 10.87 3.17 7.64
N GLN A 93 10.59 2.06 8.34
CA GLN A 93 10.35 0.74 7.73
C GLN A 93 9.15 0.70 6.80
N SER A 94 8.19 1.61 7.01
CA SER A 94 6.96 1.69 6.23
C SER A 94 7.03 2.73 5.11
N LEU A 95 8.18 3.38 4.92
CA LEU A 95 8.41 4.37 3.89
C LEU A 95 8.95 3.72 2.61
N THR A 96 8.56 4.25 1.46
CA THR A 96 9.07 3.81 0.16
C THR A 96 8.93 4.92 -0.86
N ASP A 97 9.83 4.94 -1.83
CA ASP A 97 9.70 5.72 -3.06
C ASP A 97 8.86 4.98 -4.12
N GLY A 98 8.40 3.75 -3.84
CA GLY A 98 7.57 2.88 -4.68
C GLY A 98 6.07 2.93 -4.34
N ILE A 99 5.41 1.77 -4.21
CA ILE A 99 3.97 1.67 -3.91
C ILE A 99 3.76 1.26 -2.44
N ILE A 100 2.97 2.05 -1.71
CA ILE A 100 2.45 1.66 -0.39
C ILE A 100 1.29 0.68 -0.58
N ILE A 101 1.28 -0.43 0.16
CA ILE A 101 0.13 -1.34 0.25
C ILE A 101 -0.47 -1.18 1.65
N ASP A 102 -1.52 -0.36 1.77
CA ASP A 102 -2.13 -0.02 3.05
C ASP A 102 -3.31 -0.96 3.35
N CYS A 103 -3.08 -1.90 4.26
CA CYS A 103 -4.06 -2.86 4.72
C CYS A 103 -4.95 -2.32 5.86
N SER A 104 -4.59 -1.19 6.48
CA SER A 104 -5.26 -0.68 7.68
C SER A 104 -6.69 -0.19 7.44
N ARG A 105 -6.98 0.20 6.18
CA ARG A 105 -8.28 0.77 5.82
C ARG A 105 -9.40 -0.26 5.73
N HIS A 106 -9.17 -1.36 5.02
CA HIS A 106 -10.22 -2.33 4.67
C HIS A 106 -9.95 -3.75 5.16
N MET A 107 -8.71 -4.09 5.56
CA MET A 107 -8.33 -5.43 6.00
C MET A 107 -8.06 -5.47 7.52
N ASN A 108 -8.87 -4.76 8.30
CA ASN A 108 -8.76 -4.57 9.75
C ASN A 108 -9.84 -5.34 10.55
N ASP A 109 -10.24 -6.52 10.06
CA ASP A 109 -11.29 -7.34 10.65
C ASP A 109 -10.77 -8.34 11.69
N ILE A 110 -11.48 -8.50 12.83
CA ILE A 110 -11.30 -9.65 13.73
C ILE A 110 -12.13 -10.80 13.18
N ARG A 111 -11.46 -11.89 12.76
CA ARG A 111 -12.09 -13.00 12.01
C ARG A 111 -12.58 -14.14 12.90
N GLU A 112 -11.83 -14.42 13.96
CA GLU A 112 -12.10 -15.55 14.83
C GLU A 112 -11.50 -15.29 16.20
N LEU A 113 -12.26 -15.61 17.24
CA LEU A 113 -11.83 -15.51 18.63
C LEU A 113 -11.99 -16.88 19.27
N ASN A 114 -10.90 -17.41 19.81
CA ASN A 114 -10.88 -18.65 20.56
C ASN A 114 -10.45 -18.37 22.00
N LEU A 115 -11.45 -18.22 22.89
CA LEU A 115 -11.22 -17.93 24.31
C LEU A 115 -10.68 -19.15 25.07
N GLU A 116 -11.08 -20.35 24.68
CA GLU A 116 -10.64 -21.59 25.32
C GLU A 116 -9.13 -21.81 25.12
N GLN A 117 -8.63 -21.54 23.91
CA GLN A 117 -7.23 -21.71 23.53
C GLN A 117 -6.40 -20.42 23.61
N GLY A 118 -7.02 -19.27 23.92
CA GLY A 118 -6.33 -18.00 24.13
C GLY A 118 -5.72 -17.38 22.87
N TRP A 119 -6.40 -17.46 21.72
CA TRP A 119 -5.93 -16.83 20.48
C TRP A 119 -7.03 -16.13 19.69
N VAL A 120 -6.60 -15.21 18.82
CA VAL A 120 -7.45 -14.45 17.91
C VAL A 120 -6.85 -14.47 16.51
N LYS A 121 -7.69 -14.58 15.49
CA LYS A 121 -7.30 -14.45 14.07
C LYS A 121 -7.76 -13.09 13.57
N VAL A 122 -6.82 -12.30 13.08
CA VAL A 122 -7.05 -10.92 12.64
C VAL A 122 -6.61 -10.69 11.20
N GLY A 123 -7.20 -9.68 10.58
CA GLY A 123 -6.69 -9.10 9.34
C GLY A 123 -5.36 -8.35 9.57
N PRO A 124 -4.54 -8.18 8.52
CA PRO A 124 -3.24 -7.51 8.62
C PRO A 124 -3.32 -6.02 8.96
N GLY A 125 -4.51 -5.42 8.85
CA GLY A 125 -4.77 -4.02 9.18
C GLY A 125 -5.20 -3.77 10.63
N VAL A 126 -5.43 -4.82 11.44
CA VAL A 126 -5.88 -4.65 12.83
C VAL A 126 -4.78 -3.99 13.65
N VAL A 127 -5.16 -2.97 14.43
CA VAL A 127 -4.27 -2.25 15.36
C VAL A 127 -4.49 -2.73 16.80
N LEU A 128 -3.50 -2.50 17.65
CA LEU A 128 -3.51 -2.96 19.05
C LEU A 128 -4.74 -2.45 19.83
N ASP A 129 -5.10 -1.18 19.65
CA ASP A 129 -6.24 -0.54 20.33
C ASP A 129 -7.60 -1.12 19.92
N GLN A 130 -7.69 -1.66 18.70
CA GLN A 130 -8.90 -2.35 18.23
C GLN A 130 -9.00 -3.77 18.79
N LEU A 131 -7.85 -4.41 19.05
CA LEU A 131 -7.81 -5.79 19.49
C LEU A 131 -7.96 -5.95 21.01
N ASN A 132 -7.39 -5.02 21.78
CA ASN A 132 -7.39 -5.05 23.25
C ASN A 132 -8.66 -4.44 23.85
#